data_AF-A0A7W0KJY9-F1
#
_entry.id   AF-A0A7W0KJY9-F1
#
_cell.length_a   1.000
_cell.length_b   1.000
_cell.length_c   1.000
_cell.angle_alpha   90.00
_cell.angle_beta   90.00
_cell.angle_gamma   90.00
#
_symmetry.space_group_name_H-M   'P 1'
#
loop_
_entity.id
_entity.type
_entity.pdbx_description
1 polymer ?
#
loop_
_entity_poly.entity_id
_entity_poly.type
_entity_poly.pdbx_seq_one_letter_code
_entity_poly.pdbx_strand_id
1 'polypeptide(L)' 'MDSFNPTTKTQQAISAGAQAAALAGNPDVGPTHLLGALLAQGDGIAAPLLAAVGADA' A
#
# COMPACT_ATOMS: atom_id res chain seq x y z
N MET A 1 4.88 -5.85 -23.16
CA MET A 1 4.48 -5.32 -21.84
C MET A 1 5.66 -5.53 -20.94
N ASP A 2 6.25 -4.47 -20.41
CA ASP A 2 7.31 -4.63 -19.42
C ASP A 2 6.70 -5.35 -18.21
N SER A 3 7.32 -6.46 -17.81
CA SER A 3 6.86 -7.22 -16.67
C SER A 3 7.10 -6.37 -15.42
N PHE A 4 6.02 -5.98 -14.74
CA PHE A 4 6.14 -5.31 -13.45
C PHE A 4 6.77 -6.30 -12.46
N ASN A 5 8.00 -6.01 -12.00
CA ASN A 5 8.75 -6.83 -11.04
C ASN A 5 8.96 -6.11 -9.70
N PRO A 6 7.90 -5.94 -8.88
CA PRO A 6 7.96 -5.28 -7.59
C PRO A 6 8.72 -6.08 -6.54
N THR A 7 9.23 -5.39 -5.51
CA THR A 7 9.75 -6.04 -4.30
C THR A 7 8.68 -6.89 -3.62
N THR A 8 9.09 -7.87 -2.78
CA THR A 8 8.17 -8.71 -2.01
C THR A 8 7.20 -7.88 -1.17
N LYS A 9 7.68 -6.82 -0.51
CA LYS A 9 6.83 -5.92 0.31
C LYS A 9 5.81 -5.17 -0.54
N THR A 10 6.19 -4.74 -1.74
CA THR A 10 5.27 -4.10 -2.68
C THR A 10 4.19 -5.08 -3.16
N GLN A 11 4.54 -6.35 -3.44
CA GLN A 11 3.56 -7.38 -3.80
C GLN A 11 2.54 -7.61 -2.66
N GLN A 12 3.03 -7.71 -1.43
CA GLN A 12 2.19 -7.84 -0.24
C GLN A 12 1.24 -6.64 -0.06
N ALA A 13 1.75 -5.41 -0.24
CA ALA A 13 0.93 -4.20 -0.13
C ALA A 13 -0.16 -4.14 -1.22
N ILE A 14 0.14 -4.57 -2.45
CA ILE A 14 -0.86 -4.66 -3.52
C ILE A 14 -1.94 -5.68 -3.17
N SER A 15 -1.56 -6.87 -2.71
CA SER A 15 -2.51 -7.89 -2.28
C SER A 15 -3.38 -7.44 -1.11
N ALA A 16 -2.80 -6.75 -0.13
CA ALA A 16 -3.52 -6.22 1.03
C ALA A 16 -4.46 -5.06 0.64
N GLY A 17 -4.02 -4.16 -0.25
CA GLY A 17 -4.84 -3.06 -0.76
C GLY A 17 -6.04 -3.56 -1.58
N ALA A 18 -5.83 -4.59 -2.40
CA ALA A 18 -6.93 -5.23 -3.14
C ALA A 18 -7.95 -5.90 -2.20
N GLN A 19 -7.49 -6.59 -1.17
CA GLN A 19 -8.38 -7.16 -0.14
C GLN A 19 -9.15 -6.07 0.60
N ALA A 20 -8.49 -4.97 1.00
CA ALA A 20 -9.13 -3.85 1.69
C ALA A 20 -10.21 -3.19 0.81
N ALA A 21 -9.94 -2.98 -0.48
CA ALA A 21 -10.91 -2.45 -1.43
C ALA A 21 -12.15 -3.36 -1.55
N ALA A 22 -11.92 -4.68 -1.72
CA ALA A 22 -12.99 -5.67 -1.83
C ALA A 22 -13.85 -5.74 -0.56
N LEU A 23 -13.22 -5.74 0.62
CA LEU A 23 -13.92 -5.76 1.91
C LEU A 23 -14.77 -4.49 2.14
N ALA A 24 -14.32 -3.35 1.60
CA ALA A 24 -15.05 -2.09 1.63
C ALA A 24 -16.12 -1.97 0.54
N GLY A 25 -16.26 -2.95 -0.35
CA GLY A 25 -17.21 -2.91 -1.48
C GLY A 25 -16.81 -1.93 -2.59
N ASN A 26 -15.54 -1.50 -2.64
CA ASN A 26 -15.05 -0.62 -3.69
C ASN A 26 -14.81 -1.42 -4.98
N PRO A 27 -15.31 -0.94 -6.14
CA PRO A 27 -15.20 -1.68 -7.40
C PRO A 27 -13.76 -1.71 -7.94
N ASP A 28 -12.94 -0.72 -7.56
CA ASP A 28 -11.59 -0.52 -8.07
C ASP A 28 -10.57 -0.33 -6.96
N VAL A 29 -9.34 -0.79 -7.20
CA VAL A 29 -8.20 -0.54 -6.31
C VAL A 29 -7.56 0.80 -6.66
N GLY A 30 -7.92 1.83 -5.89
CA GLY A 30 -7.28 3.15 -5.95
C GLY A 30 -6.03 3.35 -5.06
N PRO A 31 -5.31 4.48 -5.23
CA PRO A 31 -4.11 4.82 -4.45
C PRO A 31 -4.30 4.83 -2.94
N THR A 32 -5.48 5.19 -2.44
CA THR A 32 -5.80 5.22 -1.02
C THR A 32 -5.74 3.84 -0.37
N HIS A 33 -6.18 2.79 -1.09
CA HIS A 33 -6.07 1.41 -0.61
C HIS A 33 -4.61 0.95 -0.53
N LEU A 34 -3.80 1.33 -1.53
CA LEU A 34 -2.38 1.03 -1.53
C LEU A 34 -1.66 1.77 -0.40
N LEU A 35 -1.98 3.04 -0.17
CA LEU A 35 -1.41 3.81 0.94
C LEU A 35 -1.77 3.17 2.29
N GLY A 36 -3.04 2.83 2.52
CA GLY A 36 -3.46 2.14 3.75
C GLY A 36 -2.73 0.80 3.94
N ALA A 37 -2.56 0.02 2.88
CA ALA A 37 -1.81 -1.22 2.92
C ALA A 37 -0.32 -1.03 3.21
N LEU A 38 0.31 0.00 2.63
CA LEU A 38 1.71 0.35 2.89
C LEU A 38 1.93 0.83 4.33
N LEU A 39 0.98 1.58 4.90
CA LEU A 39 1.04 2.05 6.29
C LEU A 39 0.77 0.93 7.30
N ALA A 40 -0.06 -0.06 6.94
CA ALA A 40 -0.31 -1.24 7.77
C ALA A 40 0.87 -2.24 7.80
N GLN A 41 1.88 -2.08 6.94
CA GLN A 41 3.09 -2.91 6.99
C GLN A 41 3.98 -2.49 8.17
N GLY A 42 3.93 -3.27 9.26
CA GLY A 42 4.63 -2.94 10.51
C GLY A 42 6.16 -2.81 10.41
N ASP A 43 6.79 -3.42 9.41
CA ASP A 43 8.23 -3.28 9.12
C ASP A 43 8.50 -2.53 7.79
N GLY A 44 7.51 -1.80 7.28
CA GLY A 44 7.57 -1.03 6.05
C GLY A 44 8.29 0.31 6.20
N ILE A 45 8.57 0.97 5.07
CA ILE A 45 9.22 2.29 5.05
C ILE A 45 8.25 3.46 4.87
N ALA A 46 6.95 3.20 4.66
CA ALA A 46 5.98 4.26 4.36
C ALA A 46 5.84 5.27 5.51
N ALA A 47 5.61 4.78 6.73
CA ALA A 47 5.52 5.63 7.92
C ALA A 47 6.78 6.48 8.18
N PRO A 48 8.02 5.91 8.20
CA PRO A 48 9.21 6.74 8.42
C PRO A 48 9.48 7.73 7.29
N LEU A 49 9.08 7.44 6.04
CA LEU A 49 9.18 8.41 4.95
C LEU A 49 8.18 9.57 5.10
N LEU A 50 6.93 9.30 5.53
CA LEU A 50 5.96 10.35 5.84
C LEU A 50 6.48 11.25 6.98
N ALA A 51 6.98 10.65 8.06
CA ALA A 51 7.58 11.40 9.16
C ALA A 51 8.78 12.26 8.72
N ALA A 52 9.62 11.75 7.82
CA ALA A 52 10.78 12.49 7.30
C ALA A 52 10.39 13.74 6.49
N VAL A 53 9.18 13.79 5.92
CA VAL A 53 8.65 14.97 5.22
C VAL A 53 7.69 15.80 6.08
N GLY A 54 7.54 15.47 7.36
CA GLY A 54 6.66 16.19 8.30
C GLY A 54 5.17 15.88 8.12
N ALA A 55 4.84 14.74 7.50
CA ALA A 55 3.46 14.25 7.38
C ALA A 55 3.15 13.21 8.47
N ASP A 56 1.93 13.28 9.00
CA ASP A 56 1.40 12.25 9.90
C ASP A 56 0.99 11.00 9.12
N ALA A 57 1.18 9.84 9.74
CA ALA A 57 0.87 8.52 9.20
C ALA A 57 -0.51 8.01 9.67
#